data_AF-A0A9Q8QAQ5-F1
#
_entry.id   AF-A0A9Q8QAQ5-F1
#
_cell.length_a   1.000
_cell.length_b   1.000
_cell.length_c   1.000
_cell.angle_alpha   90.00
_cell.angle_beta   90.00
_cell.angle_gamma   90.00
#
_symmetry.space_group_name_H-M   'P 1'
#
loop_
_entity.id
_entity.type
_entity.pdbx_description
1 polymer ?
#
loop_
_entity_poly.entity_id
_entity_poly.type
_entity_poly.pdbx_seq_one_letter_code
_entity_poly.pdbx_strand_id
1 'polypeptide(L)'
;MDCPPPLLDSRYGSLTFPQFLDGVPSMFPRAESLHLTVQWRNPRPERWGMPNPTQAAFQTAEEAIMRPLDGMVRRLGPHVRDCSIAIPSSMYGPRRRRAKEAGAVVEQACYGGCLERYWRPLDGCAHRAGYWVRHGHKDIALPYMSPTEICMEDWILFYGV
;
A
#
# COMPACT_ATOMS: atom_id res chain seq x y z
N MET A 1 -0.80 15.96 31.13
CA MET A 1 0.27 15.97 30.13
C MET A 1 -0.42 16.19 28.80
N ASP A 2 -0.33 17.41 28.28
CA ASP A 2 -0.94 17.75 27.00
C ASP A 2 -0.05 17.18 25.88
N CYS A 3 -0.60 16.25 25.10
CA CYS A 3 0.04 15.82 23.87
C CYS A 3 0.18 17.05 22.96
N PRO A 4 1.38 17.32 22.41
CA PRO A 4 1.51 18.37 21.41
C PRO A 4 0.56 18.08 20.25
N PRO A 5 -0.09 19.12 19.68
CA PRO A 5 -0.96 18.93 18.53
C PRO A 5 -0.16 18.27 17.42
N PRO A 6 -0.76 17.29 16.72
CA PRO A 6 -0.05 16.63 15.63
C PRO A 6 0.36 17.64 14.56
N LEU A 7 1.49 17.36 13.90
CA LEU A 7 1.99 18.17 12.80
C LEU A 7 1.05 18.03 11.60
N LEU A 8 0.00 18.85 11.56
CA LEU A 8 -0.89 19.00 10.43
C LEU A 8 -0.19 19.77 9.31
N ASP A 9 0.20 19.09 8.21
CA ASP A 9 0.42 19.78 6.94
C ASP A 9 -0.95 20.24 6.43
N SER A 10 -1.26 21.52 6.60
CA SER A 10 -2.59 22.10 6.30
C SER A 10 -3.02 21.99 4.83
N ARG A 11 -2.14 21.52 3.92
CA ARG A 11 -2.46 21.35 2.49
C ARG A 11 -3.34 20.13 2.20
N TYR A 12 -3.41 19.17 3.12
CA TYR A 12 -4.03 17.87 2.85
C TYR A 12 -4.93 17.34 3.98
N GLY A 13 -5.29 18.19 4.95
CA GLY A 13 -5.97 17.86 6.21
C GLY A 13 -7.33 17.15 6.10
N SER A 14 -7.83 16.88 4.90
CA SER A 14 -9.13 16.23 4.66
C SER A 14 -9.17 15.32 3.42
N LEU A 15 -8.02 14.93 2.85
CA LEU A 15 -8.05 14.10 1.64
C LEU A 15 -8.41 12.64 1.95
N THR A 16 -9.40 12.13 1.23
CA THR A 16 -9.66 10.69 1.17
C THR A 16 -8.48 9.97 0.51
N PHE A 17 -8.31 8.68 0.81
CA PHE A 17 -7.24 7.86 0.23
C PHE A 17 -7.14 7.95 -1.31
N PRO A 18 -8.25 7.86 -2.09
CA PRO A 18 -8.20 8.07 -3.53
C PRO A 18 -7.72 9.47 -3.94
N GLN A 19 -8.16 10.53 -3.26
CA GLN A 19 -7.76 11.90 -3.58
C GLN A 19 -6.27 12.13 -3.32
N PHE A 20 -5.72 11.54 -2.26
CA PHE A 20 -4.27 11.57 -2.04
C PHE A 20 -3.51 10.90 -3.19
N LEU A 21 -3.95 9.70 -3.59
CA LEU A 21 -3.37 8.95 -4.69
C LEU A 21 -3.46 9.67 -6.05
N ASP A 22 -4.44 10.55 -6.23
CA ASP A 22 -4.53 11.43 -7.40
C ASP A 22 -3.43 12.49 -7.45
N GLY A 23 -2.97 12.96 -6.28
CA GLY A 23 -1.87 13.92 -6.18
C GLY A 23 -0.47 13.30 -6.28
N VAL A 24 -0.28 12.03 -5.92
CA VAL A 24 1.07 11.41 -5.85
C VAL A 24 1.91 11.60 -7.13
N PRO A 25 1.39 11.39 -8.36
CA PRO A 25 2.20 11.55 -9.57
C PRO A 25 2.73 12.98 -9.77
N SER A 26 1.99 14.00 -9.33
CA SER A 26 2.40 15.40 -9.47
C SER A 26 3.29 15.89 -8.33
N MET A 27 3.22 15.25 -7.15
CA MET A 27 4.11 15.57 -6.02
C MET A 27 5.58 15.25 -6.31
N PHE A 28 5.84 14.20 -7.10
CA PHE A 28 7.19 13.70 -7.38
C PHE A 28 7.46 13.55 -8.88
N PRO A 29 7.46 14.64 -9.66
CA PRO A 29 7.49 14.59 -11.13
C PRO A 29 8.78 14.01 -11.72
N ARG A 30 9.85 13.92 -10.91
CA ARG A 30 11.16 13.41 -11.31
C ARG A 30 11.60 12.18 -10.51
N ALA A 31 10.70 11.55 -9.76
CA ALA A 31 11.06 10.34 -9.03
C ALA A 31 11.44 9.21 -10.00
N GLU A 32 12.58 8.58 -9.74
CA GLU A 32 13.01 7.37 -10.46
C GLU A 32 12.60 6.09 -9.73
N SER A 33 12.49 6.17 -8.41
CA SER A 33 11.98 5.11 -7.56
C SER A 33 10.86 5.66 -6.68
N LEU A 34 9.77 4.91 -6.58
CA LEU A 34 8.66 5.21 -5.69
C LEU A 34 8.39 4.01 -4.78
N HIS A 35 8.54 4.24 -3.48
CA HIS A 35 8.10 3.31 -2.46
C HIS A 35 6.97 3.93 -1.65
N LEU A 36 5.80 3.29 -1.63
CA LEU A 36 4.65 3.75 -0.85
C LEU A 36 4.24 2.66 0.13
N THR A 37 4.07 3.01 1.40
CA THR A 37 3.55 2.07 2.41
C THR A 37 2.14 2.46 2.76
N VAL A 38 1.20 1.53 2.53
CA VAL A 38 -0.19 1.67 2.95
C VAL A 38 -0.33 1.16 4.37
N GLN A 39 -0.75 2.04 5.27
CA GLN A 39 -1.23 1.66 6.59
C GLN A 39 -2.75 1.52 6.54
N TRP A 40 -3.27 0.48 7.18
CA TRP A 40 -4.70 0.21 7.21
C TRP A 40 -5.14 -0.16 8.62
N ARG A 41 -6.29 0.37 9.02
CA ARG A 41 -6.97 0.03 10.26
C ARG A 41 -7.78 -1.25 10.02
N ASN A 42 -7.11 -2.40 10.05
CA ASN A 42 -7.84 -3.67 10.21
C ASN A 42 -7.91 -3.98 11.70
N PRO A 43 -9.09 -4.27 12.29
CA PRO A 43 -9.14 -4.85 13.62
C PRO A 43 -8.25 -6.09 13.63
N ARG A 44 -7.37 -6.19 14.64
CA ARG A 44 -6.54 -7.38 14.83
C ARG A 44 -7.43 -8.62 14.78
N PRO A 45 -7.03 -9.69 14.07
CA PRO A 45 -7.75 -10.93 14.19
C PRO A 45 -7.76 -11.37 15.66
N GLU A 46 -8.92 -11.79 16.16
CA GLU A 46 -9.13 -12.23 17.55
C GLU A 46 -8.28 -13.46 17.93
N ARG A 47 -7.73 -14.17 16.94
CA ARG A 47 -6.95 -15.39 17.12
C ARG A 47 -5.52 -15.20 16.60
N TRP A 48 -4.58 -15.89 17.25
CA TRP A 48 -3.20 -16.02 16.78
C TRP A 48 -3.16 -16.65 15.39
N GLY A 49 -2.45 -16.01 14.46
CA GLY A 49 -2.40 -16.38 13.04
C GLY A 49 -3.37 -15.53 12.21
N MET A 50 -2.92 -15.13 11.01
CA MET A 50 -3.78 -14.41 10.07
C MET A 50 -4.73 -15.40 9.39
N PRO A 51 -6.06 -15.37 9.68
CA PRO A 51 -7.00 -16.19 8.94
C PRO A 51 -6.98 -15.78 7.46
N ASN A 52 -7.20 -16.76 6.57
CA ASN A 52 -7.46 -16.42 5.17
C ASN A 52 -8.70 -15.53 5.13
N PRO A 53 -8.65 -14.35 4.50
CA PRO A 53 -9.81 -13.50 4.38
C PRO A 53 -10.92 -14.24 3.62
N THR A 54 -12.17 -13.97 3.98
CA THR A 54 -13.31 -14.40 3.15
C THR A 54 -13.17 -13.81 1.75
N GLN A 55 -13.78 -14.45 0.76
CA GLN A 55 -13.73 -13.92 -0.61
C GLN A 55 -14.29 -12.50 -0.70
N ALA A 56 -15.34 -12.20 0.04
CA ALA A 56 -15.91 -10.85 0.15
C ALA A 56 -14.91 -9.85 0.75
N ALA A 57 -14.28 -10.17 1.89
CA ALA A 57 -13.27 -9.30 2.49
C ALA A 57 -12.05 -9.07 1.58
N PHE A 58 -11.64 -10.10 0.86
CA PHE A 58 -10.58 -9.98 -0.14
C PHE A 58 -10.98 -9.00 -1.26
N GLN A 59 -12.20 -9.14 -1.80
CA GLN A 59 -12.74 -8.27 -2.85
C GLN A 59 -12.88 -6.83 -2.35
N THR A 60 -13.45 -6.60 -1.17
CA THR A 60 -13.55 -5.25 -0.60
C THR A 60 -12.19 -4.57 -0.50
N ALA A 61 -11.17 -5.26 0.01
CA ALA A 61 -9.81 -4.72 0.07
C ALA A 61 -9.19 -4.51 -1.33
N GLU A 62 -9.56 -5.35 -2.30
CA GLU A 62 -9.13 -5.17 -3.69
C GLU A 62 -9.72 -3.89 -4.29
N GLU A 63 -11.00 -3.63 -4.07
CA GLU A 63 -11.70 -2.47 -4.63
C GLU A 63 -11.37 -1.17 -3.91
N ALA A 64 -11.28 -1.20 -2.58
CA ALA A 64 -11.06 -0.02 -1.77
C ALA A 64 -9.59 0.42 -1.75
N ILE A 65 -8.64 -0.50 -1.94
CA ILE A 65 -7.20 -0.22 -1.75
C ILE A 65 -6.43 -0.50 -3.03
N MET A 66 -6.46 -1.74 -3.53
CA MET A 66 -5.58 -2.15 -4.63
C MET A 66 -5.94 -1.47 -5.95
N ARG A 67 -7.24 -1.36 -6.30
CA ARG A 67 -7.67 -0.69 -7.54
C ARG A 67 -7.31 0.81 -7.57
N PRO A 68 -7.51 1.60 -6.49
CA PRO A 68 -7.01 2.97 -6.45
C PRO A 68 -5.49 3.08 -6.63
N LEU A 69 -4.72 2.17 -6.00
CA LEU A 69 -3.27 2.12 -6.18
C LEU A 69 -2.90 1.81 -7.64
N ASP A 70 -3.58 0.87 -8.27
CA ASP A 70 -3.41 0.58 -9.70
C ASP A 70 -3.67 1.82 -10.56
N GLY A 71 -4.71 2.59 -10.23
CA GLY A 71 -5.03 3.87 -10.87
C GLY A 71 -3.90 4.89 -10.73
N MET A 72 -3.35 5.05 -9.54
CA MET A 72 -2.21 5.94 -9.27
C MET A 72 -0.96 5.49 -10.03
N VAL A 73 -0.61 4.21 -9.96
CA VAL A 73 0.58 3.67 -10.61
C VAL A 73 0.51 3.84 -12.13
N ARG A 74 -0.68 3.71 -12.73
CA ARG A 74 -0.87 3.96 -14.17
C ARG A 74 -0.54 5.39 -14.60
N ARG A 75 -0.72 6.37 -13.70
CA ARG A 75 -0.47 7.78 -13.96
C ARG A 75 0.95 8.23 -13.63
N LEU A 76 1.77 7.38 -13.00
CA LEU A 76 3.15 7.70 -12.72
C LEU A 76 3.92 7.91 -14.04
N GLY A 77 4.70 8.98 -14.10
CA GLY A 77 5.46 9.35 -15.29
C GLY A 77 6.54 8.32 -15.68
N PRO A 78 7.07 8.41 -16.91
CA PRO A 78 8.02 7.43 -17.46
C PRO A 78 9.37 7.36 -16.72
N HIS A 79 9.66 8.35 -15.87
CA HIS A 79 10.90 8.39 -15.08
C HIS A 79 10.92 7.34 -13.97
N VAL A 80 9.76 6.96 -13.41
CA VAL A 80 9.70 5.99 -12.32
C VAL A 80 9.95 4.59 -12.89
N ARG A 81 11.15 4.06 -12.67
CA ARG A 81 11.62 2.75 -13.13
C ARG A 81 11.37 1.65 -12.10
N ASP A 82 11.46 1.98 -10.82
CA ASP A 82 11.14 1.06 -9.73
C ASP A 82 9.94 1.58 -8.94
N CYS A 83 8.94 0.74 -8.77
CA CYS A 83 7.74 1.08 -8.03
C CYS A 83 7.38 -0.09 -7.13
N SER A 84 7.31 0.18 -5.83
CA SER A 84 6.91 -0.82 -4.85
C SER A 84 5.93 -0.27 -3.84
N ILE A 85 4.88 -1.05 -3.57
CA ILE A 85 3.84 -0.71 -2.62
C ILE A 85 3.84 -1.74 -1.51
N ALA A 86 4.11 -1.31 -0.30
CA ALA A 86 3.98 -2.11 0.90
C ALA A 86 2.53 -2.06 1.39
N ILE A 87 1.89 -3.23 1.56
CA ILE A 87 0.52 -3.34 2.05
C ILE A 87 0.47 -4.03 3.42
N PRO A 88 -0.61 -3.83 4.21
CA PRO A 88 -0.73 -4.41 5.53
C PRO A 88 -0.53 -5.93 5.56
N SER A 89 0.04 -6.44 6.64
CA SER A 89 0.29 -7.88 6.83
C SER A 89 -0.94 -8.75 6.57
N SER A 90 -2.12 -8.31 7.04
CA SER A 90 -3.38 -9.01 6.85
C SER A 90 -3.78 -9.20 5.38
N MET A 91 -3.38 -8.26 4.51
CA MET A 91 -3.66 -8.30 3.08
C MET A 91 -2.58 -9.03 2.28
N TYR A 92 -1.33 -8.94 2.72
CA TYR A 92 -0.17 -9.40 1.97
C TYR A 92 -0.11 -10.91 1.80
N GLY A 93 -0.15 -11.67 2.91
CA GLY A 93 0.05 -13.12 2.89
C GLY A 93 -0.89 -13.87 1.94
N PRO A 94 -2.22 -13.67 2.02
CA PRO A 94 -3.18 -14.29 1.10
C PRO A 94 -2.96 -13.91 -0.36
N ARG A 95 -2.60 -12.65 -0.63
CA ARG A 95 -2.35 -12.15 -2.00
C ARG A 95 -1.08 -12.73 -2.61
N ARG A 96 0.01 -12.77 -1.84
CA ARG A 96 1.25 -13.41 -2.26
C ARG A 96 1.02 -14.88 -2.62
N ARG A 97 0.26 -15.61 -1.80
CA ARG A 97 -0.07 -17.02 -2.05
C ARG A 97 -0.82 -17.18 -3.37
N ARG A 98 -1.89 -16.41 -3.58
CA ARG A 98 -2.67 -16.42 -4.83
C ARG A 98 -1.83 -16.02 -6.04
N ALA A 99 -0.95 -15.02 -5.90
CA ALA A 99 -0.06 -14.61 -6.98
C ALA A 99 0.92 -15.73 -7.37
N LYS A 100 1.51 -16.41 -6.37
CA LYS A 100 2.38 -17.57 -6.61
C LYS A 100 1.63 -18.71 -7.30
N GLU A 101 0.42 -19.03 -6.85
CA GLU A 101 -0.45 -20.06 -7.46
C GLU A 101 -0.82 -19.72 -8.92
N ALA A 102 -0.99 -18.44 -9.23
CA ALA A 102 -1.24 -17.95 -10.58
C ALA A 102 0.03 -17.84 -11.46
N GLY A 103 1.20 -18.28 -10.96
CA GLY A 103 2.46 -18.23 -11.71
C GLY A 103 3.11 -16.85 -11.79
N ALA A 104 2.70 -15.89 -10.97
CA ALA A 104 3.32 -14.57 -10.93
C ALA A 104 4.75 -14.63 -10.36
N VAL A 105 5.57 -13.64 -10.72
CA VAL A 105 6.93 -13.49 -10.18
C VAL A 105 6.86 -13.18 -8.69
N VAL A 106 7.53 -13.99 -7.87
CA VAL A 106 7.66 -13.79 -6.42
C VAL A 106 9.13 -13.84 -6.03
N GLU A 107 9.64 -12.74 -5.50
CA GLU A 107 10.95 -12.69 -4.86
C GLU A 107 10.81 -13.09 -3.38
N GLN A 108 11.69 -13.96 -2.92
CA GLN A 108 11.72 -14.43 -1.54
C GLN A 108 13.07 -14.08 -0.91
N ALA A 109 13.02 -13.36 0.21
CA ALA A 109 14.24 -12.94 0.90
C ALA A 109 15.11 -14.12 1.35
N CYS A 110 14.48 -15.25 1.70
CA CYS A 110 15.18 -16.46 2.13
C CYS A 110 15.83 -17.27 1.01
N TYR A 111 15.63 -16.92 -0.27
CA TYR A 111 16.20 -17.63 -1.42
C TYR A 111 17.07 -16.69 -2.29
N GLY A 112 17.83 -15.80 -1.65
CA GLY A 112 18.75 -14.88 -2.33
C GLY A 112 18.10 -13.62 -2.89
N GLY A 113 16.79 -13.41 -2.66
CA GLY A 113 16.16 -12.11 -2.92
C GLY A 113 16.54 -11.09 -1.84
N CYS A 114 16.62 -9.81 -2.20
CA CYS A 114 16.86 -8.75 -1.21
C CYS A 114 15.64 -8.55 -0.29
N LEU A 115 14.42 -8.84 -0.77
CA LEU A 115 13.14 -8.53 -0.12
C LEU A 115 12.05 -9.56 -0.49
N GLU A 116 11.08 -9.80 0.40
CA GLU A 116 9.88 -10.60 0.04
C GLU A 116 8.83 -9.72 -0.67
N ARG A 117 8.57 -10.01 -1.95
CA ARG A 117 7.64 -9.25 -2.79
C ARG A 117 7.06 -10.08 -3.93
N TYR A 118 5.88 -9.72 -4.40
CA TYR A 118 5.29 -10.33 -5.59
C TYR A 118 4.98 -9.27 -6.65
N TRP A 119 5.11 -9.64 -7.92
CA TRP A 119 4.80 -8.76 -9.03
C TRP A 119 3.29 -8.69 -9.24
N ARG A 120 2.75 -7.48 -9.27
CA ARG A 120 1.37 -7.21 -9.66
C ARG A 120 1.36 -6.62 -11.08
N PRO A 121 0.84 -7.34 -12.08
CA PRO A 121 0.72 -6.81 -13.43
C PRO A 121 -0.32 -5.69 -13.49
N LEU A 122 -0.11 -4.75 -14.41
CA LEU A 122 -1.04 -3.67 -14.73
C LEU A 122 -1.28 -3.62 -16.24
N ASP A 123 -2.45 -4.12 -16.64
CA ASP A 123 -2.89 -4.02 -18.02
C ASP A 123 -3.20 -2.57 -18.40
N GLY A 124 -2.87 -2.21 -19.64
CA GLY A 124 -3.17 -0.91 -20.23
C GLY A 124 -2.36 0.26 -19.69
N CYS A 125 -1.24 0.02 -19.00
CA CYS A 125 -0.37 1.10 -18.54
C CYS A 125 0.66 1.49 -19.60
N ALA A 126 0.77 2.79 -19.89
CA ALA A 126 1.61 3.31 -20.97
C ALA A 126 3.13 3.19 -20.72
N HIS A 127 3.55 3.18 -19.45
CA HIS A 127 4.98 3.34 -19.10
C HIS A 127 5.58 2.15 -18.35
N ARG A 128 4.77 1.23 -17.83
CA ARG A 128 5.25 0.09 -17.03
C ARG A 128 4.26 -1.08 -17.11
N ALA A 129 4.75 -2.30 -16.98
CA ALA A 129 3.92 -3.50 -17.03
C ALA A 129 3.24 -3.86 -15.68
N GLY A 130 3.56 -3.13 -14.60
CA GLY A 130 3.14 -3.47 -13.24
C GLY A 130 3.98 -2.79 -12.17
N TYR A 131 3.87 -3.30 -10.95
CA TYR A 131 4.65 -2.85 -9.80
C TYR A 131 4.83 -3.98 -8.77
N TRP A 132 5.80 -3.79 -7.87
CA TRP A 132 6.05 -4.73 -6.79
C TRP A 132 5.10 -4.50 -5.61
N VAL A 133 4.53 -5.58 -5.08
CA VAL A 133 3.82 -5.55 -3.80
C VAL A 133 4.68 -6.19 -2.73
N ARG A 134 4.88 -5.47 -1.63
CA ARG A 134 5.73 -5.84 -0.50
C ARG A 134 4.91 -6.04 0.76
N HIS A 135 5.48 -6.80 1.69
CA HIS A 135 4.97 -6.85 3.04
C HIS A 135 5.25 -5.52 3.75
N GLY A 136 4.19 -4.82 4.17
CA GLY A 136 4.25 -3.58 4.91
C GLY A 136 4.23 -3.79 6.42
N HIS A 137 3.80 -2.75 7.14
CA HIS A 137 3.69 -2.79 8.59
C HIS A 137 2.62 -3.78 9.04
N LYS A 138 2.80 -4.31 10.26
CA LYS A 138 1.77 -5.09 10.95
C LYS A 138 0.52 -4.25 11.12
N ASP A 139 -0.65 -4.89 11.07
CA ASP A 139 -1.91 -4.23 11.36
C ASP A 139 -1.84 -3.59 12.78
N ILE A 140 -1.81 -2.27 12.83
CA ILE A 140 -1.73 -1.51 14.08
C ILE A 140 -3.16 -1.42 14.63
N ALA A 141 -3.37 -1.95 15.83
CA ALA A 141 -4.56 -1.63 16.59
C ALA A 141 -4.36 -0.21 17.15
N LEU A 142 -4.87 0.79 16.44
CA LEU A 142 -5.01 2.12 17.02
C LEU A 142 -6.14 2.07 18.06
N PRO A 143 -5.96 2.66 19.26
CA PRO A 143 -7.05 2.77 20.23
C PRO A 143 -8.25 3.47 19.57
N TYR A 144 -9.45 2.99 19.86
CA TYR A 144 -10.72 3.37 19.24
C TYR A 144 -10.80 4.87 18.93
N MET A 145 -10.67 5.23 17.65
CA MET A 145 -11.04 6.53 17.10
C MET A 145 -12.23 6.29 16.17
N SER A 146 -13.19 7.22 16.15
CA SER A 146 -14.48 7.04 15.48
C SER A 146 -14.32 6.58 14.01
N PRO A 147 -15.25 5.77 13.47
CA PRO A 147 -15.14 5.19 12.12
C PRO A 147 -15.11 6.21 10.97
N THR A 148 -15.28 7.49 11.26
CA THR A 148 -15.56 8.55 10.28
C THR A 148 -14.37 9.42 9.92
N GLU A 149 -13.22 9.31 10.59
CA GLU A 149 -12.11 10.25 10.37
C GLU A 149 -10.76 9.51 10.23
N ILE A 150 -10.25 9.52 8.99
CA ILE A 150 -8.84 9.21 8.70
C ILE A 150 -8.13 10.56 8.69
N CYS A 151 -7.33 10.83 9.72
CA CYS A 151 -6.42 11.97 9.73
C CYS A 151 -5.09 11.55 9.08
N MET A 152 -4.45 12.52 8.43
CA MET A 152 -3.30 12.38 7.54
C MET A 152 -2.00 11.89 8.20
N GLU A 153 -2.01 11.72 9.51
CA GLU A 153 -0.83 11.66 10.38
C GLU A 153 -0.17 10.26 10.44
N ASP A 154 -0.76 9.26 9.79
CA ASP A 154 -0.32 7.86 9.87
C ASP A 154 0.66 7.42 8.74
N TRP A 155 1.25 8.35 7.96
CA TRP A 155 2.02 8.01 6.76
C TRP A 155 3.49 8.45 6.84
N ILE A 156 4.41 7.47 6.88
CA ILE A 156 5.85 7.72 6.74
C ILE A 156 6.23 7.51 5.27
N LEU A 157 6.47 8.60 4.56
CA LEU A 157 7.05 8.59 3.21
C LEU A 157 8.57 8.49 3.32
N PHE A 158 9.17 7.40 2.84
CA PHE A 158 10.62 7.33 2.66
C PHE A 158 10.98 7.67 1.22
N TYR A 159 11.77 8.73 1.04
CA TYR A 159 12.50 8.99 -0.20
C TYR A 159 13.95 8.54 0.01
N GLY A 160 14.39 7.54 -0.76
CA GLY A 160 15.79 7.11 -0.78
C GLY A 160 16.57 7.94 -1.81
N VAL A 161 17.65 8.56 -1.35
CA VAL A 161 18.68 9.24 -2.16
C VAL A 161 19.59 8.20 -2.79
#